data_AF-A0A7C5NDN8-F1
#
_entry.id   AF-A0A7C5NDN8-F1
#
_cell.length_a   1.000
_cell.length_b   1.000
_cell.length_c   1.000
_cell.angle_alpha   90.00
_cell.angle_beta   90.00
_cell.angle_gamma   90.00
#
_symmetry.space_group_name_H-M   'P 1'
#
loop_
_entity.id
_entity.type
_entity.pdbx_description
1 polymer ?
#
loop_
_entity_poly.entity_id
_entity_poly.type
_entity_poly.pdbx_seq_one_letter_code
_entity_poly.pdbx_strand_id
1 'polypeptide(L)'
;MPNPTAIIRLRSVAALSFAALILSACEGSVTNIDGERLDQAADASRVGYPCVPSDEANPDFPGFDKNSITVESGNPSCGGGVCIVDRFQGRVTCADGQPTPAACIDDAECADGACVDGLCTSGCFAGDLPVTVPVCGQCSDRTTAEAVHCSCMCGPPPSEDPDPTASYCSCPGGFTCQPVARWGELAGSYCVRLPATDDPTCGTVGGFWAPRCHGVPAP
;
A
#
# COMPACT_ATOMS: atom_id res chain seq x y z
N MET A 1 -56.89 16.25 4.58
CA MET A 1 -57.84 15.12 4.61
C MET A 1 -57.29 14.08 5.58
N PRO A 2 -58.11 13.52 6.47
CA PRO A 2 -57.70 12.67 7.59
C PRO A 2 -57.48 11.19 7.21
N ASN A 3 -56.81 10.50 8.14
CA ASN A 3 -56.36 9.10 8.24
C ASN A 3 -57.40 8.02 7.82
N PRO A 4 -56.97 6.78 7.49
CA PRO A 4 -57.11 5.72 8.52
C PRO A 4 -56.01 4.64 8.56
N THR A 5 -55.45 4.45 9.76
CA THR A 5 -55.52 3.25 10.62
C THR A 5 -55.72 1.86 9.98
N ALA A 6 -54.77 0.94 10.20
CA ALA A 6 -54.95 -0.52 10.31
C ALA A 6 -53.80 -1.11 11.15
N ILE A 7 -53.96 -1.49 12.43
CA ILE A 7 -54.57 -2.68 13.07
C ILE A 7 -53.95 -4.06 12.67
N ILE A 8 -52.96 -4.46 13.47
CA ILE A 8 -52.74 -5.73 14.21
C ILE A 8 -52.98 -7.07 13.47
N ARG A 9 -51.96 -7.95 13.46
CA ARG A 9 -52.05 -9.34 13.99
C ARG A 9 -50.72 -9.85 14.52
N LEU A 10 -50.66 -9.97 15.85
CA LEU A 10 -49.75 -10.89 16.55
C LEU A 10 -50.09 -12.34 16.15
N ARG A 11 -49.06 -13.16 15.93
CA ARG A 11 -49.10 -14.57 16.30
C ARG A 11 -47.82 -14.93 17.04
N SER A 12 -48.03 -15.28 18.30
CA SER A 12 -47.06 -15.82 19.23
C SER A 12 -46.86 -17.33 19.02
N VAL A 13 -45.77 -17.80 19.64
CA VAL A 13 -45.50 -19.14 20.16
C VAL A 13 -44.87 -20.14 19.18
N ALA A 14 -43.57 -20.37 19.36
CA ALA A 14 -43.06 -21.69 19.74
C ALA A 14 -41.68 -21.52 20.38
N ALA A 15 -41.65 -21.67 21.70
CA ALA A 15 -40.45 -21.97 22.45
C ALA A 15 -40.01 -23.40 22.12
N LEU A 16 -38.74 -23.59 21.78
CA LEU A 16 -38.06 -24.86 21.98
C LEU A 16 -36.65 -24.59 22.47
N SER A 17 -36.51 -24.75 23.78
CA SER A 17 -35.25 -25.00 24.45
C SER A 17 -34.67 -26.33 23.96
N PHE A 18 -33.43 -26.33 23.51
CA PHE A 18 -32.55 -27.48 23.67
C PHE A 18 -31.17 -26.98 24.13
N ALA A 19 -30.78 -27.51 25.28
CA ALA A 19 -29.48 -27.37 25.88
C ALA A 19 -28.42 -28.14 25.07
N ALA A 20 -27.20 -27.61 25.00
CA ALA A 20 -25.97 -28.36 25.28
C ALA A 20 -24.76 -27.42 25.21
N LEU A 21 -24.13 -27.22 26.36
CA LEU A 21 -22.74 -26.78 26.48
C LEU A 21 -21.84 -27.78 25.77
N ILE A 22 -21.06 -27.32 24.80
CA ILE A 22 -19.77 -27.94 24.48
C ILE A 22 -18.73 -26.81 24.47
N LEU A 23 -18.14 -26.61 25.64
CA LEU A 23 -16.86 -25.91 25.79
C LEU A 23 -15.81 -26.82 25.15
N SER A 24 -15.46 -26.56 23.89
CA SER A 24 -14.29 -27.16 23.25
C SER A 24 -13.22 -26.08 23.14
N ALA A 25 -12.50 -25.89 24.24
CA ALA A 25 -11.20 -25.25 24.22
C ALA A 25 -10.22 -26.18 23.49
N CYS A 26 -9.99 -25.91 22.20
CA CYS A 26 -8.76 -26.32 21.54
C CYS A 26 -7.85 -25.09 21.47
N GLU A 27 -7.26 -24.76 22.61
CA GLU A 27 -6.02 -23.97 22.64
C GLU A 27 -4.91 -24.88 22.12
N GLY A 28 -4.78 -24.95 20.80
CA GLY A 28 -3.64 -25.58 20.13
C GLY A 28 -2.47 -24.61 20.10
N SER A 29 -1.80 -24.41 21.23
CA SER A 29 -0.46 -23.81 21.25
C SER A 29 0.52 -24.84 20.68
N VAL A 30 0.91 -24.63 19.42
CA VAL A 30 2.00 -25.38 18.78
C VAL A 30 3.30 -24.79 19.32
N THR A 31 3.96 -25.50 20.24
CA THR A 31 5.31 -25.17 20.69
C THR A 31 6.32 -25.96 19.87
N ASN A 32 7.34 -25.30 19.32
CA ASN A 32 8.55 -25.99 18.88
C ASN A 32 9.36 -26.45 20.10
N ILE A 33 10.22 -27.46 19.89
CA ILE A 33 10.98 -28.17 20.93
C ILE A 33 11.96 -27.24 21.71
N ASP A 34 12.14 -26.01 21.24
CA ASP A 34 13.05 -25.03 21.85
C ASP A 34 12.37 -23.96 22.73
N GLY A 35 11.05 -24.05 22.95
CA GLY A 35 10.39 -23.23 23.97
C GLY A 35 10.32 -21.72 23.70
N GLU A 36 10.49 -21.28 22.45
CA GLU A 36 10.30 -19.88 22.06
C GLU A 36 8.83 -19.60 21.68
N ARG A 37 8.24 -18.62 22.37
CA ARG A 37 6.91 -18.07 22.08
C ARG A 37 6.95 -17.43 20.67
N LEU A 38 6.20 -17.97 19.72
CA LEU A 38 5.94 -17.36 18.40
C LEU A 38 4.96 -16.17 18.49
N ASP A 39 5.07 -15.39 19.56
CA ASP A 39 4.31 -14.16 19.71
C ASP A 39 5.17 -13.02 19.16
N GLN A 40 4.93 -12.67 17.90
CA GLN A 40 5.06 -11.31 17.39
C GLN A 40 6.46 -10.67 17.52
N ALA A 41 7.52 -11.37 17.10
CA ALA A 41 8.65 -10.64 16.53
C ALA A 41 8.16 -10.07 15.20
N ALA A 42 7.88 -8.77 15.14
CA ALA A 42 7.71 -8.07 13.87
C ALA A 42 8.90 -8.46 13.00
N ASP A 43 8.60 -9.18 11.92
CA ASP A 43 9.54 -10.00 11.21
C ASP A 43 10.51 -9.07 10.47
N ALA A 44 11.60 -8.68 11.15
CA ALA A 44 12.72 -7.97 10.54
C ALA A 44 13.25 -8.75 9.32
N SER A 45 12.88 -10.04 9.19
CA SER A 45 13.11 -10.89 8.02
C SER A 45 12.42 -10.42 6.73
N ARG A 46 11.45 -9.49 6.76
CA ARG A 46 10.78 -8.98 5.56
C ARG A 46 11.28 -7.61 5.09
N VAL A 47 12.23 -6.99 5.79
CA VAL A 47 12.78 -5.71 5.33
C VAL A 47 13.42 -5.89 3.95
N GLY A 48 13.03 -5.04 3.00
CA GLY A 48 13.48 -5.07 1.62
C GLY A 48 12.66 -5.91 0.65
N TYR A 49 11.61 -6.61 1.11
CA TYR A 49 10.67 -7.28 0.21
C TYR A 49 9.83 -6.23 -0.54
N PRO A 50 9.45 -6.46 -1.80
CA PRO A 50 8.54 -5.56 -2.50
C PRO A 50 7.17 -5.54 -1.79
N CYS A 51 6.52 -4.38 -1.78
CA CYS A 51 5.16 -4.22 -1.28
C CYS A 51 4.35 -3.33 -2.23
N VAL A 52 3.03 -3.56 -2.24
CA VAL A 52 2.07 -2.69 -2.95
C VAL A 52 1.32 -1.87 -1.89
N PRO A 53 1.44 -0.54 -1.91
CA PRO A 53 0.70 0.33 -1.00
C PRO A 53 -0.82 0.24 -1.21
N SER A 54 -1.60 0.43 -0.14
CA SER A 54 -3.05 0.32 -0.16
C SER A 54 -3.73 1.37 -1.04
N ASP A 55 -3.11 2.54 -1.23
CA ASP A 55 -3.63 3.59 -2.12
C ASP A 55 -3.77 3.10 -3.58
N GLU A 56 -3.01 2.09 -3.99
CA GLU A 56 -3.11 1.49 -5.32
C GLU A 56 -4.33 0.59 -5.51
N ALA A 57 -5.11 0.34 -4.46
CA ALA A 57 -6.44 -0.24 -4.61
C ALA A 57 -7.47 0.76 -5.19
N ASN A 58 -7.16 2.06 -5.16
CA ASN A 58 -8.02 3.09 -5.74
C ASN A 58 -7.69 3.32 -7.24
N PRO A 59 -8.65 3.13 -8.16
CA PRO A 59 -8.48 3.41 -9.60
C PRO A 59 -8.18 4.88 -9.91
N ASP A 60 -8.65 5.80 -9.07
CA ASP A 60 -8.45 7.23 -9.24
C ASP A 60 -7.14 7.74 -8.60
N PHE A 61 -6.31 6.85 -8.04
CA PHE A 61 -5.02 7.21 -7.46
C PHE A 61 -3.97 7.44 -8.55
N PRO A 62 -3.47 8.68 -8.74
CA PRO A 62 -2.56 9.01 -9.83
C PRO A 62 -1.11 8.55 -9.61
N GLY A 63 -0.80 8.01 -8.42
CA GLY A 63 0.54 7.62 -8.01
C GLY A 63 1.16 8.52 -6.95
N PHE A 64 2.35 8.13 -6.51
CA PHE A 64 3.19 8.81 -5.53
C PHE A 64 4.02 9.94 -6.15
N ASP A 65 4.59 10.79 -5.29
CA ASP A 65 5.42 11.93 -5.65
C ASP A 65 6.91 11.69 -5.31
N LYS A 66 7.81 12.00 -6.27
CA LYS A 66 9.26 11.82 -6.14
C LYS A 66 9.86 12.53 -4.93
N ASN A 67 9.27 13.61 -4.41
CA ASN A 67 9.83 14.37 -3.29
C ASN A 67 9.21 13.99 -1.95
N SER A 68 8.33 13.00 -1.93
CA SER A 68 7.63 12.54 -0.73
C SER A 68 8.17 11.21 -0.25
N ILE A 69 8.02 10.95 1.04
CA ILE A 69 8.13 9.61 1.60
C ILE A 69 6.80 9.26 2.27
N THR A 70 6.22 8.13 1.90
CA THR A 70 4.98 7.62 2.49
C THR A 70 5.28 6.37 3.31
N VAL A 71 4.67 6.28 4.48
CA VAL A 71 4.79 5.15 5.40
C VAL A 71 3.40 4.60 5.64
N GLU A 72 3.21 3.32 5.33
CA GLU A 72 1.96 2.60 5.55
C GLU A 72 2.21 1.44 6.52
N SER A 73 1.43 1.35 7.59
CA SER A 73 1.46 0.21 8.52
C SER A 73 0.36 -0.80 8.17
N GLY A 74 0.53 -2.06 8.60
CA GLY A 74 -0.48 -3.09 8.37
C GLY A 74 -0.48 -3.68 6.96
N ASN A 75 0.58 -3.45 6.16
CA ASN A 75 0.59 -3.90 4.77
C ASN A 75 0.69 -5.44 4.68
N PRO A 76 -0.22 -6.11 3.96
CA PRO A 76 -0.24 -7.58 3.90
C PRO A 76 0.99 -8.18 3.22
N SER A 77 1.61 -7.47 2.26
CA SER A 77 2.85 -7.91 1.61
C SER A 77 4.01 -8.02 2.62
N CYS A 78 3.97 -7.15 3.62
CA CYS A 78 4.94 -7.08 4.71
C CYS A 78 4.55 -7.92 5.92
N GLY A 79 3.57 -8.82 5.80
CA GLY A 79 3.08 -9.63 6.92
C GLY A 79 2.39 -8.80 8.02
N GLY A 80 1.74 -7.69 7.64
CA GLY A 80 1.18 -6.71 8.58
C GLY A 80 2.20 -5.67 9.07
N GLY A 81 3.43 -5.72 8.56
CA GLY A 81 4.48 -4.74 8.84
C GLY A 81 4.30 -3.41 8.09
N VAL A 82 5.41 -2.69 7.91
CA VAL A 82 5.42 -1.37 7.28
C VAL A 82 5.81 -1.48 5.81
N CYS A 83 5.07 -0.84 4.92
CA CYS A 83 5.46 -0.57 3.54
C CYS A 83 5.92 0.89 3.44
N ILE A 84 7.14 1.11 2.96
CA ILE A 84 7.66 2.45 2.70
C ILE A 84 7.72 2.69 1.20
N VAL A 85 7.27 3.88 0.82
CA VAL A 85 7.44 4.45 -0.51
C VAL A 85 8.37 5.66 -0.36
N ASP A 86 9.67 5.47 -0.61
CA ASP A 86 10.68 6.54 -0.55
C ASP A 86 10.87 7.16 -1.93
N ARG A 87 10.48 8.42 -2.09
CA ARG A 87 10.81 9.26 -3.25
C ARG A 87 10.55 8.57 -4.58
N PHE A 88 9.36 8.00 -4.70
CA PHE A 88 8.89 7.24 -5.85
C PHE A 88 7.85 8.06 -6.61
N GLN A 89 7.87 8.01 -7.94
CA GLN A 89 6.89 8.64 -8.80
C GLN A 89 6.04 7.58 -9.52
N GLY A 90 4.73 7.80 -9.54
CA GLY A 90 3.80 6.89 -10.23
C GLY A 90 3.27 5.79 -9.30
N ARG A 91 2.88 4.65 -9.87
CA ARG A 91 2.31 3.52 -9.12
C ARG A 91 3.27 2.33 -9.17
N VAL A 92 3.40 1.60 -8.08
CA VAL A 92 4.20 0.37 -7.97
C VAL A 92 3.74 -0.66 -8.99
N THR A 93 2.43 -0.81 -9.18
CA THR A 93 1.86 -1.75 -10.16
C THR A 93 1.89 -1.23 -11.60
N CYS A 94 2.32 0.02 -11.83
CA CYS A 94 2.34 0.69 -13.12
C CYS A 94 3.55 1.65 -13.16
N ALA A 95 4.75 1.08 -13.02
CA ALA A 95 5.99 1.84 -12.85
C ALA A 95 6.34 2.67 -14.10
N ASP A 96 6.06 2.17 -15.30
CA ASP A 96 6.31 2.91 -16.55
C ASP A 96 5.26 4.01 -16.81
N GLY A 97 4.27 4.13 -15.92
CA GLY A 97 3.13 5.03 -16.08
C GLY A 97 2.16 4.53 -17.14
N GLN A 98 1.16 5.37 -17.44
CA GLN A 98 0.24 5.14 -18.55
C GLN A 98 0.14 6.38 -19.42
N PRO A 99 0.02 6.30 -20.76
CA PRO A 99 -0.27 7.48 -21.57
C PRO A 99 -1.60 8.14 -21.17
N THR A 100 -1.85 9.36 -21.64
CA THR A 100 -3.17 9.98 -21.49
C THR A 100 -4.23 9.02 -22.06
N PRO A 101 -5.26 8.64 -21.29
CA PRO A 101 -6.32 7.77 -21.80
C PRO A 101 -6.94 8.40 -23.06
N ALA A 102 -6.89 7.66 -24.18
CA ALA A 102 -7.54 8.07 -25.41
C ALA A 102 -9.05 7.82 -25.29
N ALA A 103 -9.89 8.71 -25.83
CA ALA A 103 -11.31 8.44 -25.92
C ALA A 103 -11.57 7.29 -26.88
N CYS A 104 -12.55 6.45 -26.56
CA CYS A 104 -12.96 5.31 -27.37
C CYS A 104 -14.46 5.08 -27.30
N ILE A 105 -14.96 4.33 -28.28
CA ILE A 105 -16.34 3.84 -28.39
C ILE A 105 -16.35 2.32 -28.13
N ASP A 106 -15.32 1.62 -28.60
CA ASP A 106 -15.14 0.19 -28.41
C ASP A 106 -13.66 -0.20 -28.29
N ASP A 107 -13.40 -1.47 -27.96
CA ASP A 107 -12.05 -2.00 -27.73
C ASP A 107 -11.13 -1.91 -28.95
N ALA A 108 -11.67 -1.80 -30.17
CA ALA A 108 -10.85 -1.79 -31.39
C ALA A 108 -10.09 -0.47 -31.59
N GLU A 109 -10.52 0.59 -30.90
CA GLU A 109 -9.88 1.91 -30.93
C GLU A 109 -8.70 2.02 -29.97
N CYS A 110 -8.53 1.04 -29.08
CA CYS A 110 -7.48 1.03 -28.07
C CYS A 110 -6.27 0.24 -28.55
N ALA A 111 -5.12 0.92 -28.69
CA ALA A 111 -3.87 0.31 -29.13
C ALA A 111 -3.44 -0.86 -28.23
N ASP A 112 -3.59 -0.69 -26.91
CA ASP A 112 -3.26 -1.67 -25.89
C ASP A 112 -4.29 -1.62 -24.75
N GLY A 113 -5.42 -2.34 -24.85
CA GLY A 113 -6.38 -2.42 -23.74
C GLY A 113 -7.83 -2.64 -24.15
N ALA A 114 -8.73 -2.20 -23.28
CA ALA A 114 -10.18 -2.24 -23.48
C ALA A 114 -10.75 -0.82 -23.35
N CYS A 115 -11.88 -0.57 -24.00
CA CYS A 115 -12.64 0.65 -23.85
C CYS A 115 -13.54 0.55 -22.62
N VAL A 116 -13.17 1.25 -21.55
CA VAL A 116 -13.93 1.26 -20.29
C VAL A 116 -14.41 2.69 -20.05
N ASP A 117 -15.73 2.85 -19.93
CA ASP A 117 -16.39 4.15 -19.75
C ASP A 117 -15.98 5.22 -20.78
N GLY A 118 -15.70 4.78 -22.02
CA GLY A 118 -15.32 5.65 -23.14
C GLY A 118 -13.85 6.07 -23.13
N LEU A 119 -13.00 5.43 -22.34
CA LEU A 119 -11.55 5.64 -22.30
C LEU A 119 -10.78 4.33 -22.51
N CYS A 120 -9.72 4.39 -23.30
CA CYS A 120 -8.80 3.27 -23.44
C CYS A 120 -8.02 3.06 -22.16
N THR A 121 -8.13 1.84 -21.63
CA THR A 121 -7.25 1.37 -20.57
C THR A 121 -5.85 1.14 -21.16
N SER A 122 -4.81 1.35 -20.36
CA SER A 122 -3.41 1.31 -20.80
C SER A 122 -2.63 0.09 -20.30
N GLY A 123 -3.33 -0.87 -19.67
CA GLY A 123 -2.71 -2.00 -18.98
C GLY A 123 -2.39 -1.77 -17.50
N CYS A 124 -2.65 -0.57 -16.94
CA CYS A 124 -2.47 -0.31 -15.51
C CYS A 124 -3.76 -0.58 -14.72
N PHE A 125 -3.65 -1.35 -13.63
CA PHE A 125 -4.79 -1.79 -12.82
C PHE A 125 -4.62 -1.54 -11.32
N ALA A 126 -5.76 -1.27 -10.68
CA ALA A 126 -5.98 -1.24 -9.25
C ALA A 126 -6.72 -2.54 -8.86
N GLY A 127 -5.97 -3.62 -8.66
CA GLY A 127 -6.55 -4.96 -8.58
C GLY A 127 -7.13 -5.38 -9.93
N ASP A 128 -8.44 -5.60 -10.01
CA ASP A 128 -9.15 -5.97 -11.24
C ASP A 128 -9.72 -4.75 -12.00
N LEU A 129 -9.63 -3.55 -11.43
CA LEU A 129 -10.18 -2.33 -12.02
C LEU A 129 -9.12 -1.54 -12.78
N PRO A 130 -9.40 -1.03 -13.98
CA PRO A 130 -8.45 -0.20 -14.71
C PRO A 130 -8.24 1.14 -14.01
N VAL A 131 -7.02 1.67 -14.05
CA VAL A 131 -6.72 3.01 -13.54
C VAL A 131 -7.30 4.07 -14.48
N THR A 132 -8.16 4.93 -13.95
CA THR A 132 -8.99 5.90 -14.69
C THR A 132 -8.33 7.27 -14.87
N VAL A 133 -7.25 7.54 -14.15
CA VAL A 133 -6.52 8.82 -14.17
C VAL A 133 -5.11 8.66 -14.70
N PRO A 134 -4.56 9.61 -15.48
CA PRO A 134 -3.19 9.48 -16.00
C PRO A 134 -2.16 9.23 -14.90
N VAL A 135 -1.16 8.36 -15.12
CA VAL A 135 -0.12 8.02 -14.13
C VAL A 135 1.24 8.44 -14.69
N CYS A 136 1.99 9.23 -13.93
CA CYS A 136 3.37 9.60 -14.30
C CYS A 136 4.25 8.35 -14.33
N GLY A 137 5.13 8.22 -15.32
CA GLY A 137 6.16 7.19 -15.31
C GLY A 137 7.22 7.44 -14.24
N GLN A 138 7.78 6.37 -13.69
CA GLN A 138 8.84 6.41 -12.69
C GLN A 138 10.16 6.91 -13.31
N CYS A 139 11.00 7.51 -12.47
CA CYS A 139 12.33 7.95 -12.85
C CYS A 139 13.25 6.77 -13.18
N SER A 140 13.93 6.84 -14.33
CA SER A 140 14.82 5.76 -14.81
C SER A 140 16.01 5.43 -13.89
N ASP A 141 16.41 6.37 -13.03
CA ASP A 141 17.49 6.23 -12.05
C ASP A 141 17.04 5.55 -10.75
N ARG A 142 15.75 5.21 -10.62
CA ARG A 142 15.20 4.67 -9.38
C ARG A 142 14.18 3.58 -9.66
N THR A 143 14.53 2.34 -9.33
CA THR A 143 13.61 1.21 -9.54
C THR A 143 12.55 1.13 -8.44
N THR A 144 11.41 0.52 -8.75
CA THR A 144 10.35 0.22 -7.77
C THR A 144 10.88 -0.60 -6.60
N ALA A 145 11.78 -1.56 -6.85
CA ALA A 145 12.35 -2.41 -5.80
C ALA A 145 13.29 -1.66 -4.83
N GLU A 146 13.87 -0.54 -5.27
CA GLU A 146 14.70 0.31 -4.40
C GLU A 146 13.84 1.29 -3.61
N ALA A 147 12.83 1.85 -4.26
CA ALA A 147 12.01 2.92 -3.70
C ALA A 147 10.85 2.42 -2.83
N VAL A 148 10.30 1.25 -3.15
CA VAL A 148 9.12 0.70 -2.49
C VAL A 148 9.39 -0.69 -1.93
N HIS A 149 9.44 -0.76 -0.62
CA HIS A 149 9.79 -1.99 0.08
C HIS A 149 9.22 -2.04 1.49
N CYS A 150 9.07 -3.27 1.97
CA CYS A 150 8.80 -3.55 3.36
C CYS A 150 9.93 -3.03 4.24
N SER A 151 9.58 -2.38 5.33
CA SER A 151 10.50 -1.77 6.27
C SER A 151 10.09 -2.11 7.72
N CYS A 152 10.88 -1.65 8.66
CA CYS A 152 10.60 -1.73 10.08
C CYS A 152 11.07 -0.45 10.77
N MET A 153 10.42 -0.12 11.89
CA MET A 153 10.80 1.01 12.72
C MET A 153 12.10 0.66 13.46
N CYS A 154 13.13 1.47 13.25
CA CYS A 154 14.49 1.24 13.76
C CYS A 154 14.94 2.29 14.78
N GLY A 155 14.12 3.32 15.01
CA GLY A 155 14.38 4.30 16.05
C GLY A 155 13.20 5.25 16.26
N PRO A 156 13.21 5.99 17.39
CA PRO A 156 12.22 7.02 17.67
C PRO A 156 12.31 8.18 16.67
N PRO A 157 11.37 9.13 16.73
CA PRO A 157 11.53 10.44 16.12
C PRO A 157 12.83 11.12 16.60
N PRO A 158 13.53 11.90 15.77
CA PRO A 158 14.84 12.48 16.13
C PRO A 158 14.79 13.51 17.27
N SER A 159 13.60 13.99 17.66
CA SER A 159 13.39 14.92 18.77
C SER A 159 12.98 14.24 20.08
N GLU A 160 12.91 12.91 20.10
CA GLU A 160 12.40 12.14 21.23
C GLU A 160 13.44 11.12 21.69
N ASP A 161 13.48 10.89 23.00
CA ASP A 161 14.29 9.83 23.57
C ASP A 161 13.66 8.46 23.23
N PRO A 162 14.47 7.39 23.06
CA PRO A 162 13.94 6.06 22.81
C PRO A 162 13.01 5.62 23.95
N ASP A 163 11.75 5.33 23.62
CA ASP A 163 10.83 4.70 24.55
C ASP A 163 11.34 3.28 24.89
N PRO A 164 11.59 2.95 26.18
CA PRO A 164 12.07 1.63 26.59
C PRO A 164 11.05 0.50 26.36
N THR A 165 9.80 0.83 26.07
CA THR A 165 8.73 -0.12 25.75
C THR A 165 8.57 -0.34 24.24
N ALA A 166 9.15 0.54 23.41
CA ALA A 166 9.14 0.38 21.97
C ALA A 166 10.15 -0.68 21.51
N SER A 167 9.75 -1.49 20.54
CA SER A 167 10.62 -2.46 19.91
C SER A 167 11.13 -1.90 18.58
N TYR A 168 12.45 -1.69 18.49
CA TYR A 168 13.11 -1.25 17.27
C TYR A 168 13.86 -2.40 16.62
N CYS A 169 13.77 -2.49 15.31
CA CYS A 169 14.55 -3.46 14.53
C CYS A 169 15.96 -2.95 14.23
N SER A 170 16.88 -3.87 13.95
CA SER A 170 18.16 -3.53 13.31
C SER A 170 18.01 -3.62 11.81
N CYS A 171 18.41 -2.57 11.08
CA CYS A 171 18.33 -2.58 9.62
C CYS A 171 19.31 -3.58 9.01
N PRO A 172 18.87 -4.44 8.08
CA PRO A 172 19.77 -5.37 7.40
C PRO A 172 20.72 -4.65 6.44
N GLY A 173 21.70 -5.38 5.92
CA GLY A 173 22.69 -4.83 4.98
C GLY A 173 22.03 -4.15 3.76
N GLY A 174 22.54 -2.97 3.40
CA GLY A 174 21.98 -2.14 2.32
C GLY A 174 20.87 -1.17 2.76
N PHE A 175 20.44 -1.25 4.02
CA PHE A 175 19.47 -0.33 4.61
C PHE A 175 20.13 0.55 5.67
N THR A 176 19.59 1.74 5.86
CA THR A 176 19.99 2.68 6.90
C THR A 176 18.77 3.15 7.66
N CYS A 177 18.92 3.26 8.97
CA CYS A 177 17.89 3.83 9.82
C CYS A 177 17.82 5.34 9.59
N GLN A 178 16.78 5.83 8.93
CA GLN A 178 16.61 7.25 8.64
C GLN A 178 15.29 7.78 9.21
N PRO A 179 15.26 9.03 9.68
CA PRO A 179 14.02 9.69 10.08
C PRO A 179 13.18 9.98 8.83
N VAL A 180 12.00 9.36 8.75
CA VAL A 180 11.13 9.43 7.57
C VAL A 180 9.88 10.27 7.86
N ALA A 181 9.15 9.88 8.90
CA ALA A 181 7.94 10.59 9.31
C ALA A 181 8.27 11.48 10.50
N ARG A 182 8.04 12.78 10.35
CA ARG A 182 8.31 13.75 11.42
C ARG A 182 7.15 13.88 12.41
N TRP A 183 5.92 13.62 11.98
CA TRP A 183 4.69 13.86 12.75
C TRP A 183 3.69 12.71 12.58
N GLY A 184 2.77 12.59 13.53
CA GLY A 184 1.71 11.57 13.52
C GLY A 184 2.10 10.28 14.24
N GLU A 185 1.19 9.30 14.23
CA GLU A 185 1.37 8.01 14.92
C GLU A 185 2.49 7.13 14.32
N LEU A 186 2.86 7.41 13.08
CA LEU A 186 3.96 6.74 12.38
C LEU A 186 5.26 7.55 12.43
N ALA A 187 5.32 8.63 13.23
CA ALA A 187 6.55 9.40 13.40
C ALA A 187 7.68 8.51 13.91
N GLY A 188 8.85 8.59 13.29
CA GLY A 188 9.96 7.72 13.65
C GLY A 188 11.00 7.56 12.57
N SER A 189 11.97 6.71 12.90
CA SER A 189 13.02 6.30 11.98
C SER A 189 12.75 4.89 11.47
N TYR A 190 12.98 4.69 10.17
CA TYR A 190 12.71 3.43 9.49
C TYR A 190 13.91 2.98 8.66
N CYS A 191 13.98 1.68 8.41
CA CYS A 191 14.98 1.11 7.53
C CYS A 191 14.65 1.45 6.08
N VAL A 192 15.37 2.42 5.53
CA VAL A 192 15.26 2.81 4.13
C VAL A 192 16.50 2.37 3.39
N ARG A 193 16.34 2.01 2.12
CA ARG A 193 17.49 1.69 1.27
C ARG A 193 18.24 2.99 0.97
N LEU A 194 19.54 3.04 1.32
CA LEU A 194 20.39 4.20 1.00
C LEU A 194 20.33 4.47 -0.51
N PRO A 195 20.31 5.75 -0.91
CA PRO A 195 19.84 6.11 -2.24
C PRO A 195 20.74 5.54 -3.33
N ALA A 196 20.11 5.07 -4.41
CA ALA A 196 20.52 5.54 -5.74
C ALA A 196 20.30 7.06 -5.70
N THR A 197 21.40 7.80 -5.56
CA THR A 197 21.62 9.26 -5.65
C THR A 197 20.41 10.20 -5.45
N ASP A 198 20.59 11.27 -4.65
CA ASP A 198 19.69 12.44 -4.59
C ASP A 198 19.69 13.26 -5.90
N ASP A 199 19.74 12.60 -7.07
CA ASP A 199 19.73 13.27 -8.36
C ASP A 199 18.37 13.97 -8.51
N PRO A 200 18.35 15.31 -8.54
CA PRO A 200 17.12 16.06 -8.73
C PRO A 200 16.48 15.75 -10.09
N THR A 201 17.25 15.26 -11.05
CA THR A 201 16.78 15.01 -12.41
C THR A 201 16.27 13.58 -12.55
N CYS A 202 14.96 13.42 -12.74
CA CYS A 202 14.28 12.14 -13.00
C CYS A 202 14.60 11.56 -14.40
N GLY A 203 15.56 12.17 -15.11
CA GLY A 203 15.89 11.86 -16.49
C GLY A 203 14.67 11.87 -17.40
N THR A 204 14.67 10.94 -18.35
CA THR A 204 13.54 10.65 -19.21
C THR A 204 12.56 9.71 -18.51
N VAL A 205 11.26 10.02 -18.55
CA VAL A 205 10.18 9.16 -18.03
C VAL A 205 9.29 8.63 -19.14
N GLY A 206 8.86 7.37 -19.00
CA GLY A 206 7.87 6.74 -19.86
C GLY A 206 6.44 7.21 -19.56
N GLY A 207 5.49 6.78 -20.41
CA GLY A 207 4.06 6.96 -20.18
C GLY A 207 3.60 8.42 -20.26
N PHE A 208 2.62 8.78 -19.43
CA PHE A 208 2.08 10.13 -19.36
C PHE A 208 3.07 11.08 -18.70
N TRP A 209 3.17 12.27 -19.30
CA TRP A 209 3.90 13.39 -18.73
C TRP A 209 2.97 14.61 -18.61
N ALA A 210 3.05 15.28 -17.47
CA ALA A 210 2.33 16.51 -17.16
C ALA A 210 3.17 17.38 -16.21
N PRO A 211 2.79 18.64 -15.94
CA PRO A 211 3.55 19.51 -15.03
C PRO A 211 3.74 18.97 -13.60
N ARG A 212 2.95 17.98 -13.18
CA ARG A 212 3.11 17.28 -11.90
C ARG A 212 4.14 16.14 -11.94
N CYS A 213 4.55 15.69 -13.13
CA CYS A 213 5.52 14.63 -13.28
C CYS A 213 6.92 15.23 -13.28
N HIS A 214 7.81 14.65 -12.48
CA HIS A 214 9.24 14.91 -12.54
C HIS A 214 9.85 14.23 -13.77
N GLY A 215 10.88 14.87 -14.34
CA GLY A 215 11.59 14.39 -15.53
C GLY A 215 11.12 15.03 -16.82
N VAL A 216 11.67 14.55 -17.92
CA VAL A 216 11.29 14.95 -19.28
C VAL A 216 10.60 13.78 -19.98
N PRO A 217 9.62 14.03 -20.86
CA PRO A 217 8.97 12.95 -21.60
C PRO A 217 9.97 12.20 -22.48
N ALA A 218 9.79 10.89 -22.62
CA ALA A 218 10.49 10.10 -23.63
C ALA A 218 10.19 10.61 -25.04
N PRO A 219 11.19 10.58 -25.96
CA PRO A 219 11.01 11.00 -27.33
C PRO A 219 10.03 10.12 -28.11
#